data_AF-A0A4Y2MZP4-F1
#
_entry.id   AF-A0A4Y2MZP4-F1
#
_cell.length_a   1.000
_cell.length_b   1.000
_cell.length_c   1.000
_cell.angle_alpha   90.00
_cell.angle_beta   90.00
_cell.angle_gamma   90.00
#
_symmetry.space_group_name_H-M   'P 1'
#
loop_
_entity.id
_entity.type
_entity.pdbx_description
1 polymer ?
#
loop_
_entity_poly.entity_id
_entity_poly.type
_entity_poly.pdbx_seq_one_letter_code
_entity_poly.pdbx_strand_id
1 'polypeptide(L)'
;RLAGLNCFYKSCNLGDDRPTQLLCKMRDLSSKVPEDLLKNLWLQRLPTAVQQILAVSTGDLEALAKTADKVLEVTDSSSIHMVEGPIGG
;
A
#
# COMPACT_ATOMS: atom_id res chain seq x y z
N ARG A 1 -24.58 7.63 4.44
CA ARG A 1 -23.98 6.77 3.39
C ARG A 1 -22.53 6.46 3.78
N LEU A 2 -22.27 5.30 4.40
CA LEU A 2 -20.96 4.85 4.90
C LEU A 2 -20.32 3.76 4.01
N ALA A 3 -20.96 3.44 2.89
CA ALA A 3 -20.57 2.34 2.01
C ALA A 3 -19.16 2.50 1.41
N GLY A 4 -18.72 3.74 1.14
CA GLY A 4 -17.37 4.03 0.66
C GLY A 4 -16.29 3.59 1.66
N LEU A 5 -16.41 4.01 2.92
CA LEU A 5 -15.45 3.66 3.99
C LEU A 5 -15.48 2.17 4.34
N ASN A 6 -16.62 1.48 4.19
CA ASN A 6 -16.67 0.04 4.42
C ASN A 6 -15.90 -0.76 3.35
N CYS A 7 -15.84 -0.28 2.10
CA CYS A 7 -14.98 -0.87 1.06
C CYS A 7 -13.49 -0.74 1.45
N PHE A 8 -13.14 0.42 2.01
CA PHE A 8 -11.79 0.71 2.49
C PHE A 8 -11.36 -0.16 3.64
N TYR A 9 -12.27 -0.56 4.53
CA TYR A 9 -11.97 -1.36 5.72
C TYR A 9 -12.13 -2.88 5.49
N LYS A 10 -12.99 -3.31 4.57
CA LYS A 10 -13.25 -4.74 4.37
C LYS A 10 -12.41 -5.45 3.31
N SER A 11 -12.14 -4.84 2.14
CA SER A 11 -11.74 -5.71 1.02
C SER A 11 -11.03 -5.04 -0.16
N CYS A 12 -10.25 -3.97 0.06
CA CYS A 12 -9.22 -3.61 -0.93
C CYS A 12 -8.05 -4.58 -0.72
N ASN A 13 -8.12 -5.76 -1.37
CA ASN A 13 -7.05 -6.75 -1.31
C ASN A 13 -5.79 -6.14 -1.94
N LEU A 14 -4.89 -5.66 -1.10
CA LEU A 14 -3.48 -5.32 -1.39
C LEU A 14 -2.64 -6.58 -1.58
N GLY A 15 -3.23 -7.65 -2.09
CA GLY A 15 -2.53 -8.93 -2.26
C GLY A 15 -1.43 -8.85 -3.33
N ASP A 16 -1.51 -7.87 -4.23
CA ASP A 16 -0.59 -7.67 -5.36
C ASP A 16 -0.57 -6.21 -5.87
N ASP A 17 -1.61 -5.42 -5.54
CA ASP A 17 -1.75 -4.05 -6.03
C ASP A 17 -0.74 -3.08 -5.40
N ARG A 18 -0.05 -2.35 -6.26
CA ARG A 18 0.89 -1.27 -5.92
C ARG A 18 0.26 -0.19 -5.01
N PRO A 19 1.02 0.42 -4.07
CA PRO A 19 0.55 1.50 -3.21
C PRO A 19 -0.07 2.68 -3.98
N THR A 20 0.45 2.97 -5.17
CA THR A 20 -0.10 3.96 -6.11
C THR A 20 -1.49 3.59 -6.63
N GLN A 21 -1.72 2.32 -6.98
CA GLN A 21 -3.03 1.84 -7.43
C GLN A 21 -4.06 1.85 -6.31
N LEU A 22 -3.66 1.45 -5.10
CA LEU A 22 -4.51 1.56 -3.91
C LEU A 22 -4.98 3.00 -3.71
N LEU A 23 -4.05 3.96 -3.77
CA LEU A 23 -4.40 5.37 -3.57
C LEU A 23 -5.40 5.86 -4.63
N CYS A 24 -5.20 5.46 -5.89
CA CYS A 24 -6.09 5.84 -6.97
C CYS A 24 -7.51 5.26 -6.78
N LYS A 25 -7.61 3.96 -6.45
CA LYS A 25 -8.88 3.28 -6.14
C LYS A 25 -9.59 3.93 -4.95
N MET A 26 -8.83 4.25 -3.91
CA MET A 26 -9.36 4.96 -2.74
C MET A 26 -9.91 6.33 -3.13
N ARG A 27 -9.16 7.15 -3.87
CA ARG A 27 -9.62 8.46 -4.35
C ARG A 27 -10.89 8.38 -5.20
N ASP A 28 -10.98 7.39 -6.09
CA ASP A 28 -12.16 7.16 -6.94
C ASP A 28 -13.41 6.80 -6.11
N LEU A 29 -13.25 5.85 -5.18
CA LEU A 29 -14.33 5.40 -4.30
C LEU A 29 -14.72 6.42 -3.24
N SER A 30 -13.80 7.33 -2.89
CA SER A 30 -13.93 8.30 -1.82
C SER A 30 -13.74 9.74 -2.29
N SER A 31 -14.31 10.09 -3.45
CA SER A 31 -14.32 11.47 -3.98
C SER A 31 -14.85 12.54 -2.99
N LYS A 32 -15.51 12.13 -1.89
CA LYS A 32 -15.99 13.02 -0.82
C LYS A 32 -15.15 13.03 0.47
N VAL A 33 -14.06 12.25 0.53
CA VAL A 33 -13.21 12.15 1.73
C VAL A 33 -12.07 13.16 1.62
N PRO A 34 -11.76 13.91 2.69
CA PRO A 34 -10.63 14.82 2.69
C PRO A 34 -9.31 14.08 2.50
N GLU A 35 -8.38 14.68 1.76
CA GLU A 35 -7.07 14.07 1.46
C GLU A 35 -6.30 13.66 2.72
N ASP A 36 -6.44 14.40 3.82
CA ASP A 36 -5.77 14.08 5.08
C ASP A 36 -6.28 12.77 5.69
N LEU A 37 -7.60 12.55 5.67
CA LEU A 37 -8.19 11.29 6.12
C LEU A 37 -7.88 10.15 5.13
N LEU A 38 -7.91 10.45 3.83
CA LEU A 38 -7.52 9.50 2.78
C LEU A 38 -6.09 9.01 2.99
N LYS A 39 -5.17 9.93 3.32
CA LYS A 39 -3.77 9.67 3.65
C LYS A 39 -3.62 8.76 4.85
N ASN A 40 -4.31 9.07 5.94
CA ASN A 40 -4.27 8.24 7.15
C ASN A 40 -4.79 6.83 6.86
N LEU A 41 -5.93 6.70 6.17
CA LEU A 41 -6.49 5.39 5.80
C LEU A 41 -5.57 4.60 4.86
N TRP A 42 -4.96 5.29 3.89
CA TRP A 42 -4.00 4.68 2.96
C TRP A 42 -2.73 4.22 3.68
N LEU A 43 -2.16 5.03 4.57
CA LEU A 43 -1.01 4.65 5.40
C LEU A 43 -1.31 3.44 6.28
N GLN A 44 -2.46 3.41 6.95
CA GLN A 44 -2.90 2.28 7.78
C GLN A 44 -3.08 0.97 6.98
N ARG A 45 -3.20 1.06 5.65
CA ARG A 45 -3.31 -0.10 4.76
C ARG A 45 -1.95 -0.64 4.29
N LEU A 46 -0.88 0.14 4.41
CA LEU A 46 0.45 -0.28 3.98
C LEU A 46 1.17 -1.10 5.06
N PRO A 47 2.16 -1.93 4.69
CA PRO A 47 3.03 -2.60 5.65
C PRO A 47 3.78 -1.59 6.53
N THR A 48 4.12 -1.99 7.76
CA THR A 48 4.83 -1.13 8.72
C THR A 48 6.13 -0.57 8.16
N ALA A 49 6.90 -1.36 7.40
CA ALA A 49 8.14 -0.91 6.77
C ALA A 49 7.92 0.30 5.84
N VAL A 50 6.86 0.25 5.02
CA VAL A 50 6.49 1.34 4.12
C VAL A 50 6.01 2.56 4.92
N GLN A 51 5.18 2.37 5.96
CA GLN A 51 4.71 3.46 6.81
C GLN A 51 5.85 4.22 7.48
N GLN A 52 6.88 3.52 7.98
CA GLN A 52 8.02 4.17 8.65
C GLN A 52 8.83 5.06 7.70
N ILE A 53 8.99 4.63 6.44
CA ILE A 53 9.71 5.42 5.43
C ILE A 53 8.88 6.60 4.95
N LEU A 54 7.56 6.43 4.86
CA LEU A 54 6.65 7.52 4.56
C LEU A 54 6.52 8.52 5.71
N ALA A 55 6.68 8.08 6.96
CA ALA A 55 6.62 8.96 8.13
C ALA A 55 7.73 10.02 8.14
N VAL A 56 8.89 9.70 7.56
CA VAL A 56 10.01 10.64 7.37
C VAL A 56 9.96 11.38 6.03
N SER A 57 9.11 10.92 5.09
CA SER A 57 8.93 11.58 3.80
C SER A 57 7.87 12.67 3.90
N THR A 58 8.23 13.89 3.51
CA THR A 58 7.30 15.01 3.41
C THR A 58 6.99 15.29 1.94
N GLY A 59 5.71 15.30 1.58
CA GLY A 59 5.27 15.59 0.22
C GLY A 59 3.80 15.29 0.00
N ASP A 60 3.34 15.59 -1.21
CA ASP A 60 1.97 15.30 -1.65
C ASP A 60 1.68 13.80 -1.62
N LEU A 61 0.40 13.48 -1.51
CA LEU A 61 -0.07 12.10 -1.44
C LEU A 61 0.40 11.25 -2.61
N GLU A 62 0.50 11.85 -3.80
CA GLU A 62 1.02 11.19 -5.00
C GLU A 62 2.52 10.89 -4.92
N ALA A 63 3.32 11.81 -4.35
CA ALA A 63 4.76 11.61 -4.18
C ALA A 63 5.04 10.53 -3.11
N LEU A 64 4.26 10.54 -2.03
CA LEU A 64 4.26 9.48 -1.03
C LEU A 64 3.89 8.14 -1.65
N ALA A 65 2.87 8.08 -2.49
CA ALA A 65 2.49 6.84 -3.15
C ALA A 65 3.56 6.28 -4.08
N LYS A 66 4.23 7.13 -4.88
CA LYS A 66 5.38 6.71 -5.71
C LYS A 66 6.54 6.19 -4.87
N THR A 67 6.78 6.80 -3.71
CA THR A 67 7.83 6.37 -2.77
C THR A 67 7.47 5.02 -2.15
N ALA A 68 6.23 4.87 -1.73
CA ALA A 68 5.70 3.62 -1.18
C ALA A 68 5.83 2.46 -2.17
N ASP A 69 5.59 2.71 -3.45
CA ASP A 69 5.76 1.74 -4.54
C ASP A 69 7.17 1.16 -4.58
N LYS A 70 8.17 2.05 -4.61
CA LYS A 70 9.59 1.66 -4.57
C LYS A 70 9.95 0.90 -3.31
N VAL A 71 9.42 1.32 -2.16
CA VAL A 71 9.72 0.66 -0.87
C VAL A 71 9.08 -0.73 -0.81
N LEU A 72 7.84 -0.86 -1.30
CA LEU A 72 7.16 -2.15 -1.34
C LEU A 72 7.94 -3.13 -2.21
N GLU A 73 8.41 -2.71 -3.39
CA GLU A 73 9.23 -3.53 -4.29
C GLU A 73 10.54 -4.00 -3.62
N VAL A 74 11.20 -3.10 -2.87
CA VAL A 74 12.41 -3.45 -2.09
C VAL A 74 12.09 -4.42 -0.95
N THR A 75 10.94 -4.25 -0.29
CA THR A 75 10.56 -5.09 0.86
C THR A 75 10.10 -6.48 0.41
N ASP A 76 9.42 -6.58 -0.74
CA ASP A 76 8.94 -7.83 -1.33
C ASP A 76 10.10 -8.68 -1.89
N SER A 77 11.14 -8.03 -2.40
CA SER A 77 12.35 -8.71 -2.90
C SER A 77 13.17 -9.48 -1.83
N SER A 78 12.82 -9.37 -0.54
CA SER A 78 13.36 -10.24 0.52
C SER A 78 12.65 -11.59 0.65
N SER A 79 11.66 -11.90 -0.20
CA SER A 79 11.14 -13.27 -0.32
C SER A 79 12.19 -14.14 -1.02
N ILE A 80 13.17 -14.58 -0.21
CA ILE A 80 14.10 -15.66 -0.50
C ILE A 80 13.26 -16.84 -1.02
N HIS A 81 13.20 -17.03 -2.34
CA HIS A 81 12.78 -18.30 -2.89
C HIS A 81 13.74 -19.34 -2.32
N MET A 82 13.23 -20.23 -1.47
CA MET A 82 13.91 -21.47 -1.12
C MET A 82 14.25 -22.17 -2.44
N VAL A 83 15.53 -22.19 -2.80
CA VAL A 83 16.01 -23.05 -3.87
C VAL A 83 15.80 -24.48 -3.39
N GLU A 84 14.79 -25.16 -3.93
CA GLU A 84 14.70 -26.61 -3.80
C GLU A 84 15.93 -27.19 -4.52
N GLY A 85 16.93 -27.56 -3.73
CA GLY A 85 18.09 -28.30 -4.23
C GLY A 85 17.64 -29.68 -4.69
N PRO A 86 18.22 -30.24 -5.77
CA PRO A 86 17.82 -31.53 -6.27
C PRO A 86 18.19 -32.58 -5.21
N ILE A 87 17.19 -33.23 -4.65
CA ILE A 87 17.41 -34.39 -3.78
C ILE A 87 17.77 -35.54 -4.72
N GLY A 88 19.07 -35.72 -4.95
CA GLY A 88 19.61 -36.94 -5.53
C GLY A 88 19.39 -38.12 -4.58
N GLY A 89 18.86 -39.21 -5.12
CA GLY A 89 18.68 -40.51 -4.48
C GLY A 89 18.17 -41.51 -5.50
#